data_AF-A0A6A6G7F8-F1
#
_entry.id   AF-A0A6A6G7F8-F1
#
_cell.length_a   1.000
_cell.length_b   1.000
_cell.length_c   1.000
_cell.angle_alpha   90.00
_cell.angle_beta   90.00
_cell.angle_gamma   90.00
#
_symmetry.space_group_name_H-M   'P 1'
#
loop_
_entity.id
_entity.type
_entity.pdbx_description
1 polymer ?
#
loop_
_entity_poly.entity_id
_entity_poly.type
_entity_poly.pdbx_seq_one_letter_code
_entity_poly.pdbx_strand_id
1 'polypeptide(L)'
;MSQIHQNGIRRSVLVWTWIPRCIICVILLGFAIRGYVVLESMYDDTSSKSDWDTVLDGSFGIIAAFTAGTIVLDLIEAVLLAIQKLHPVALLVSNIIKFIMWAFYLTALIVAMVIASSFSATIFPVVLLLALTIASLTYSSMLVHHRRMDKKQAANISKHGAATEIQDA
;
A
#
# COMPACT_ATOMS: atom_id res chain seq x y z
N MET A 1 19.84 20.62 -16.77
CA MET A 1 18.70 20.11 -17.56
C MET A 1 18.27 18.67 -17.19
N SER A 2 19.03 17.93 -16.37
CA SER A 2 18.74 16.52 -16.00
C SER A 2 17.71 16.32 -14.86
N GLN A 3 17.50 17.31 -14.00
CA GLN A 3 16.61 17.19 -12.82
C GLN A 3 15.12 17.17 -13.20
N ILE A 4 14.71 17.91 -14.24
CA ILE A 4 13.30 18.02 -14.65
C ILE A 4 12.82 16.70 -15.27
N HIS A 5 13.67 16.03 -16.05
CA HIS A 5 13.33 14.76 -16.68
C HIS A 5 13.25 13.60 -15.66
N GLN A 6 14.11 13.60 -14.62
CA GLN A 6 14.04 12.60 -13.55
C GLN A 6 12.79 12.75 -12.68
N ASN A 7 12.30 13.98 -12.47
CA ASN A 7 11.10 14.22 -11.67
C ASN A 7 9.82 13.71 -12.37
N GLY A 8 9.75 13.76 -13.70
CA GLY A 8 8.64 13.21 -14.48
C GLY A 8 8.56 11.68 -14.43
N ILE A 9 9.69 10.99 -14.61
CA ILE A 9 9.74 9.51 -14.60
C ILE A 9 9.36 8.97 -13.22
N ARG A 10 9.83 9.60 -12.14
CA ARG A 10 9.52 9.21 -10.75
C ARG A 10 8.03 9.36 -10.42
N ARG A 11 7.36 10.40 -10.94
CA ARG A 11 5.91 10.59 -10.79
C ARG A 11 5.11 9.53 -11.52
N SER A 12 5.50 9.20 -12.76
CA SER A 12 4.81 8.15 -13.52
C SER A 12 4.90 6.81 -12.82
N VAL A 13 6.08 6.37 -12.36
CA VAL A 13 6.21 5.04 -11.72
C VAL A 13 5.35 4.91 -10.47
N LEU A 14 5.25 5.96 -9.65
CA LEU A 14 4.34 5.94 -8.51
C LEU A 14 2.87 5.92 -8.95
N VAL A 15 2.51 6.67 -10.00
CA VAL A 15 1.15 6.66 -10.54
C VAL A 15 0.73 5.28 -11.01
N TRP A 16 1.66 4.56 -11.63
CA TRP A 16 1.46 3.20 -12.10
C TRP A 16 1.31 2.16 -10.99
N THR A 17 1.71 2.43 -9.75
CA THR A 17 1.58 1.47 -8.64
C THR A 17 0.33 1.65 -7.80
N TRP A 18 -0.22 2.87 -7.66
CA TRP A 18 -1.44 3.09 -6.86
C TRP A 18 -2.74 2.83 -7.64
N ILE A 19 -2.79 3.13 -8.94
CA ILE A 19 -3.98 2.87 -9.79
C ILE A 19 -4.39 1.38 -9.78
N PRO A 20 -3.52 0.41 -10.09
CA PRO A 20 -3.89 -1.00 -10.04
C PRO A 20 -4.25 -1.45 -8.62
N ARG A 21 -3.65 -0.84 -7.59
CA ARG A 21 -3.97 -1.14 -6.18
C ARG A 21 -5.40 -0.72 -5.82
N CYS A 22 -5.83 0.47 -6.23
CA CYS A 22 -7.22 0.91 -6.10
C CYS A 22 -8.19 -0.01 -6.83
N ILE A 23 -7.87 -0.41 -8.07
CA ILE A 23 -8.71 -1.30 -8.87
C ILE A 23 -8.88 -2.66 -8.16
N ILE A 24 -7.77 -3.25 -7.67
CA ILE A 24 -7.82 -4.53 -6.95
C ILE A 24 -8.61 -4.40 -5.63
N CYS A 25 -8.48 -3.28 -4.91
CA CYS A 25 -9.26 -3.04 -3.70
C CYS A 25 -10.77 -2.94 -3.98
N VAL A 26 -11.17 -2.28 -5.07
CA VAL A 26 -12.57 -2.19 -5.50
C VAL A 26 -13.11 -3.56 -5.89
N ILE A 27 -12.32 -4.37 -6.61
CA ILE A 27 -12.71 -5.75 -6.96
C ILE A 27 -12.89 -6.59 -5.69
N LEU A 28 -11.96 -6.51 -4.74
CA LEU A 28 -12.06 -7.22 -3.45
C LEU A 28 -13.30 -6.80 -2.66
N LEU A 29 -13.61 -5.50 -2.64
CA LEU A 29 -14.82 -5.00 -2.00
C LEU A 29 -16.08 -5.56 -2.68
N GLY A 30 -16.11 -5.62 -4.01
CA GLY A 30 -17.20 -6.25 -4.76
C GLY A 30 -17.38 -7.74 -4.44
N PHE A 31 -16.27 -8.48 -4.31
CA PHE A 31 -16.31 -9.89 -3.87
C PHE A 31 -16.81 -10.03 -2.43
N ALA A 32 -16.41 -9.14 -1.52
CA ALA A 32 -16.88 -9.13 -0.14
C ALA A 32 -18.39 -8.87 -0.06
N ILE A 33 -18.90 -7.89 -0.83
CA ILE A 33 -20.33 -7.58 -0.90
C ILE A 33 -21.11 -8.77 -1.47
N ARG A 34 -20.65 -9.37 -2.58
CA ARG A 34 -21.31 -10.55 -3.15
C ARG A 34 -21.33 -11.71 -2.15
N GLY A 35 -20.22 -11.95 -1.46
CA GLY A 35 -20.12 -12.98 -0.42
C GLY A 35 -21.13 -12.75 0.70
N TYR A 36 -21.24 -11.51 1.17
CA TYR A 36 -22.22 -11.11 2.19
C TYR A 36 -23.67 -11.36 1.74
N VAL A 37 -24.06 -10.84 0.56
CA VAL A 37 -25.44 -10.95 0.04
C VAL A 37 -25.85 -12.40 -0.23
N VAL A 38 -24.95 -13.21 -0.82
CA VAL A 38 -25.24 -14.63 -1.09
C VAL A 38 -25.45 -15.38 0.22
N LEU A 39 -24.62 -15.11 1.21
CA LEU A 39 -24.69 -15.81 2.50
C LEU A 39 -25.92 -15.39 3.31
N GLU A 40 -26.27 -14.10 3.32
CA GLU A 40 -27.51 -13.58 3.91
C GLU A 40 -28.74 -14.27 3.28
N SER A 41 -28.76 -14.42 1.95
CA SER A 41 -29.88 -15.06 1.25
C SER A 41 -30.06 -16.56 1.52
N MET A 42 -28.99 -17.27 1.88
CA MET A 42 -29.06 -18.69 2.26
C MET A 42 -29.46 -18.89 3.73
N TYR A 43 -29.35 -17.86 4.55
CA TYR A 43 -29.49 -17.95 6.01
C TYR A 43 -30.86 -17.48 6.52
N ASP A 44 -31.59 -16.67 5.74
CA ASP A 44 -32.95 -16.25 6.10
C ASP A 44 -33.95 -17.42 6.18
N ASP A 45 -33.59 -18.59 5.66
CA ASP A 45 -34.37 -19.84 5.71
C ASP A 45 -34.13 -20.71 6.97
N THR A 46 -33.11 -20.43 7.80
CA THR A 46 -32.76 -21.27 8.96
C THR A 46 -32.80 -20.49 10.29
N SER A 47 -33.52 -21.03 11.27
CA SER A 47 -33.92 -20.39 12.53
C SER A 47 -32.81 -20.13 13.57
N SER A 48 -31.53 -20.09 13.17
CA SER A 48 -30.36 -19.89 14.07
C SER A 48 -29.68 -18.53 13.85
N LYS A 49 -30.49 -17.48 13.77
CA LYS A 49 -30.15 -16.14 13.25
C LYS A 49 -29.12 -15.34 14.09
N SER A 50 -29.02 -15.53 15.41
CA SER A 50 -28.29 -14.57 16.28
C SER A 50 -26.76 -14.69 16.30
N ASP A 51 -26.20 -15.90 16.27
CA ASP A 51 -24.74 -16.08 16.45
C ASP A 51 -23.95 -15.85 15.17
N TRP A 52 -24.54 -16.17 14.02
CA TRP A 52 -23.87 -16.09 12.73
C TRP A 52 -23.89 -14.69 12.13
N ASP A 53 -24.95 -13.90 12.40
CA ASP A 53 -25.00 -12.48 12.01
C ASP A 53 -23.83 -11.70 12.60
N THR A 54 -23.48 -11.95 13.87
CA THR A 54 -22.36 -11.24 14.53
C THR A 54 -21.01 -11.58 13.90
N VAL A 55 -20.79 -12.83 13.50
CA VAL A 55 -19.53 -13.29 12.89
C VAL A 55 -19.41 -12.82 11.44
N LEU A 56 -20.51 -12.85 10.69
CA LEU A 56 -20.55 -12.41 9.29
C LEU A 56 -20.41 -10.90 9.16
N ASP A 57 -21.14 -10.14 9.98
CA ASP A 57 -21.03 -8.69 10.02
C ASP A 57 -19.64 -8.24 10.49
N GLY A 58 -19.05 -8.95 11.46
CA GLY A 58 -17.66 -8.72 11.89
C GLY A 58 -16.63 -8.94 10.78
N SER A 59 -16.73 -10.06 10.04
CA SER A 59 -15.78 -10.39 8.97
C SER A 59 -15.90 -9.46 7.75
N PHE A 60 -17.13 -9.08 7.37
CA PHE A 60 -17.38 -8.09 6.34
C PHE A 60 -16.87 -6.71 6.76
N GLY A 61 -17.18 -6.29 7.99
CA GLY A 61 -16.74 -5.01 8.56
C GLY A 61 -15.22 -4.87 8.57
N ILE A 62 -14.49 -5.95 8.90
CA ILE A 62 -13.02 -5.97 8.87
C ILE A 62 -12.49 -5.76 7.44
N ILE A 63 -13.03 -6.48 6.45
CA ILE A 63 -12.59 -6.37 5.05
C ILE A 63 -12.94 -4.99 4.47
N ALA A 64 -14.13 -4.48 4.78
CA ALA A 64 -14.57 -3.15 4.37
C ALA A 64 -13.69 -2.06 5.00
N ALA A 65 -13.35 -2.17 6.28
CA ALA A 65 -12.46 -1.23 6.95
C ALA A 65 -11.04 -1.24 6.37
N PHE A 66 -10.48 -2.44 6.09
CA PHE A 66 -9.15 -2.56 5.49
C PHE A 66 -9.10 -2.01 4.05
N THR A 67 -10.11 -2.31 3.23
CA THR A 67 -10.20 -1.81 1.86
C THR A 67 -10.43 -0.30 1.81
N ALA A 68 -11.37 0.22 2.61
CA ALA A 68 -11.62 1.66 2.73
C ALA A 68 -10.39 2.40 3.27
N GLY A 69 -9.74 1.87 4.31
CA GLY A 69 -8.50 2.42 4.87
C GLY A 69 -7.36 2.45 3.85
N THR A 70 -7.21 1.40 3.04
CA THR A 70 -6.23 1.36 1.95
C THR A 70 -6.52 2.43 0.90
N ILE A 71 -7.79 2.60 0.50
CA ILE A 71 -8.21 3.64 -0.47
C ILE A 71 -7.94 5.04 0.08
N VAL A 72 -8.24 5.32 1.35
CA VAL A 72 -7.96 6.62 1.97
C VAL A 72 -6.46 6.90 2.00
N LEU A 73 -5.65 5.91 2.38
CA LEU A 73 -4.19 6.06 2.37
C LEU A 73 -3.63 6.25 0.94
N ASP A 74 -4.20 5.59 -0.07
CA ASP A 74 -3.86 5.81 -1.48
C ASP A 74 -4.26 7.23 -1.95
N LEU A 75 -5.43 7.73 -1.55
CA LEU A 75 -5.89 9.10 -1.81
C LEU A 75 -4.99 10.15 -1.14
N ILE A 76 -4.62 9.95 0.11
CA ILE A 76 -3.69 10.83 0.83
C ILE A 76 -2.35 10.87 0.08
N GLU A 77 -1.81 9.72 -0.33
CA GLU A 77 -0.60 9.67 -1.16
C GLU A 77 -0.75 10.43 -2.47
N ALA A 78 -1.88 10.27 -3.17
CA ALA A 78 -2.18 10.96 -4.43
C ALA A 78 -2.25 12.49 -4.25
N VAL A 79 -2.89 12.96 -3.18
CA VAL A 79 -2.98 14.40 -2.85
C VAL A 79 -1.61 14.97 -2.50
N LEU A 80 -0.82 14.26 -1.68
CA LEU A 80 0.54 14.70 -1.36
C LEU A 80 1.45 14.72 -2.61
N LEU A 81 1.24 13.81 -3.58
CA LEU A 81 1.87 13.79 -4.90
C LEU A 81 1.50 15.02 -5.73
N ALA A 82 0.22 15.36 -5.77
CA ALA A 82 -0.27 16.54 -6.47
C ALA A 82 0.39 17.83 -5.95
N ILE A 83 0.51 17.97 -4.63
CA ILE A 83 1.06 19.16 -3.96
C ILE A 83 2.60 19.24 -4.06
N GLN A 84 3.27 18.24 -4.64
CA GLN A 84 4.74 18.12 -4.73
C GLN A 84 5.49 18.10 -3.38
N LYS A 85 4.80 18.15 -2.24
CA LYS A 85 5.38 18.07 -0.89
C LYS A 85 5.66 16.62 -0.45
N LEU A 86 6.03 15.77 -1.40
CA LEU A 86 6.25 14.35 -1.10
C LEU A 86 7.54 14.16 -0.32
N HIS A 87 7.39 14.03 1.00
CA HIS A 87 8.49 13.58 1.83
C HIS A 87 8.69 12.09 1.56
N PRO A 88 9.85 11.65 1.04
CA PRO A 88 10.06 10.26 0.64
C PRO A 88 9.97 9.28 1.81
N VAL A 89 10.16 9.77 3.04
CA VAL A 89 9.94 9.00 4.26
C VAL A 89 8.46 8.76 4.53
N ALA A 90 7.58 9.73 4.27
CA ALA A 90 6.14 9.56 4.47
C ALA A 90 5.58 8.48 3.54
N LEU A 91 6.10 8.40 2.31
CA LEU A 91 5.73 7.39 1.35
C LEU A 91 6.23 5.99 1.74
N LEU A 92 7.43 5.91 2.29
CA LEU A 92 7.97 4.66 2.83
C LEU A 92 7.12 4.16 4.00
N VAL A 93 6.79 5.05 4.96
CA VAL A 93 5.99 4.71 6.14
C VAL A 93 4.59 4.24 5.75
N SER A 94 3.92 4.95 4.85
CA SER A 94 2.59 4.55 4.37
C SER A 94 2.61 3.20 3.66
N ASN A 95 3.61 2.93 2.79
CA ASN A 95 3.75 1.62 2.16
C ASN A 95 4.07 0.50 3.16
N ILE A 96 4.83 0.77 4.23
CA ILE A 96 5.08 -0.20 5.32
C ILE A 96 3.78 -0.53 6.06
N ILE A 97 2.98 0.49 6.41
CA ILE A 97 1.70 0.30 7.10
C ILE A 97 0.76 -0.55 6.23
N LYS A 98 0.66 -0.24 4.93
CA LYS A 98 -0.11 -1.03 3.97
C LYS A 98 0.39 -2.46 3.89
N PHE A 99 1.71 -2.67 3.82
CA PHE A 99 2.28 -4.01 3.79
C PHE A 99 1.93 -4.81 5.05
N ILE A 100 2.10 -4.23 6.24
CA ILE A 100 1.76 -4.90 7.51
C ILE A 100 0.28 -5.26 7.56
N MET A 101 -0.58 -4.33 7.15
CA MET A 101 -2.03 -4.51 7.09
C MET A 101 -2.44 -5.71 6.22
N TRP A 102 -1.94 -5.76 4.99
CA TRP A 102 -2.25 -6.84 4.05
C TRP A 102 -1.54 -8.16 4.39
N ALA A 103 -0.35 -8.11 5.00
CA ALA A 103 0.34 -9.31 5.50
C ALA A 103 -0.42 -9.95 6.66
N PHE A 104 -0.94 -9.15 7.59
CA PHE A 104 -1.77 -9.62 8.69
C PHE A 104 -3.06 -10.27 8.14
N TYR A 105 -3.73 -9.61 7.19
CA TYR A 105 -4.92 -10.15 6.55
C TYR A 105 -4.64 -11.46 5.79
N LEU A 106 -3.53 -11.54 5.04
CA LEU A 106 -3.12 -12.77 4.36
C LEU A 106 -2.89 -13.92 5.36
N THR A 107 -2.27 -13.63 6.50
CA THR A 107 -2.02 -14.61 7.55
C THR A 107 -3.34 -15.13 8.13
N ALA A 108 -4.27 -14.22 8.45
CA ALA A 108 -5.60 -14.57 8.92
C ALA A 108 -6.38 -15.41 7.89
N LEU A 109 -6.26 -15.06 6.60
CA LEU A 109 -6.90 -15.80 5.50
C LEU A 109 -6.34 -17.22 5.37
N ILE A 110 -5.01 -17.40 5.48
CA ILE A 110 -4.38 -18.72 5.45
C ILE A 110 -4.87 -19.58 6.61
N VAL A 111 -4.91 -19.02 7.83
CA VAL A 111 -5.43 -19.73 9.01
C VAL A 111 -6.89 -20.14 8.79
N ALA A 112 -7.73 -19.25 8.26
CA ALA A 112 -9.12 -19.55 7.94
C ALA A 112 -9.26 -20.68 6.91
N MET A 113 -8.45 -20.70 5.86
CA MET A 113 -8.47 -21.78 4.86
C MET A 113 -8.05 -23.13 5.43
N VAL A 114 -7.05 -23.14 6.32
CA VAL A 114 -6.60 -24.38 6.99
C VAL A 114 -7.69 -24.93 7.89
N ILE A 115 -8.39 -24.07 8.63
CA ILE A 115 -9.49 -24.49 9.52
C ILE A 115 -10.71 -24.96 8.72
N ALA A 116 -11.08 -24.23 7.66
CA ALA A 116 -12.25 -24.55 6.84
C ALA A 116 -11.99 -25.66 5.80
N SER A 117 -10.74 -26.13 5.67
CA SER A 117 -10.28 -27.06 4.63
C SER A 117 -10.78 -26.69 3.21
N SER A 118 -10.93 -25.39 2.97
CA SER A 118 -11.57 -24.84 1.79
C SER A 118 -10.72 -23.72 1.22
N PHE A 119 -10.53 -23.75 -0.11
CA PHE A 119 -9.73 -22.77 -0.81
C PHE A 119 -10.55 -21.52 -1.11
N SER A 120 -10.11 -20.35 -0.63
CA SER A 120 -10.75 -19.09 -1.01
C SER A 120 -10.08 -18.46 -2.23
N ALA A 121 -10.87 -18.16 -3.25
CA ALA A 121 -10.41 -17.42 -4.44
C ALA A 121 -9.90 -16.00 -4.11
N THR A 122 -10.21 -15.47 -2.92
CA THR A 122 -9.72 -14.16 -2.46
C THR A 122 -8.22 -14.13 -2.17
N ILE A 123 -7.52 -15.28 -2.14
CA ILE A 123 -6.07 -15.31 -1.90
C ILE A 123 -5.26 -14.67 -3.04
N PHE A 124 -5.70 -14.85 -4.29
CA PHE A 124 -5.00 -14.32 -5.46
C PHE A 124 -4.88 -12.79 -5.45
N PRO A 125 -5.98 -12.02 -5.29
CA PRO A 125 -5.87 -10.56 -5.22
C PRO A 125 -5.08 -10.06 -4.01
N VAL A 126 -5.15 -10.75 -2.86
CA VAL A 126 -4.37 -10.38 -1.66
C VAL A 126 -2.87 -10.56 -1.89
N VAL A 127 -2.46 -11.69 -2.49
CA VAL A 127 -1.06 -11.93 -2.85
C VAL A 127 -0.56 -10.92 -3.89
N LEU A 128 -1.39 -10.57 -4.87
CA LEU A 128 -1.07 -9.57 -5.87
C LEU A 128 -0.87 -8.17 -5.26
N LEU A 129 -1.74 -7.77 -4.30
CA LEU A 129 -1.57 -6.54 -3.53
C LEU A 129 -0.26 -6.54 -2.75
N LEU A 130 0.09 -7.65 -2.10
CA LEU A 130 1.35 -7.78 -1.38
C LEU A 130 2.55 -7.60 -2.32
N ALA A 131 2.54 -8.26 -3.47
CA ALA A 131 3.61 -8.11 -4.47
C ALA A 131 3.75 -6.67 -4.97
N LEU A 132 2.63 -5.97 -5.23
CA LEU A 132 2.62 -4.57 -5.63
C LEU A 132 3.13 -3.64 -4.51
N THR A 133 2.83 -3.94 -3.24
CA THR A 133 3.38 -3.18 -2.10
C THR A 133 4.88 -3.37 -1.95
N ILE A 134 5.40 -4.59 -2.13
CA ILE A 134 6.84 -4.88 -2.10
C ILE A 134 7.58 -4.13 -3.21
N ALA A 135 7.04 -4.15 -4.44
CA ALA A 135 7.62 -3.40 -5.56
C ALA A 135 7.64 -1.88 -5.32
N SER A 136 6.60 -1.35 -4.68
CA SER A 136 6.54 0.07 -4.30
C SER A 136 7.53 0.41 -3.19
N LEU A 137 7.76 -0.52 -2.26
CA LEU A 137 8.70 -0.41 -1.16
C LEU A 137 10.15 -0.38 -1.64
N THR A 138 10.54 -1.27 -2.55
CA THR A 138 11.88 -1.29 -3.14
C THR A 138 12.16 -0.03 -3.94
N TYR A 139 11.18 0.48 -4.69
CA TYR A 139 11.31 1.76 -5.38
C TYR A 139 11.49 2.93 -4.41
N SER A 140 10.71 2.95 -3.33
CA SER A 140 10.77 3.99 -2.30
C SER A 140 12.09 3.99 -1.54
N SER A 141 12.63 2.81 -1.21
CA SER A 141 13.91 2.68 -0.51
C SER A 141 15.09 3.14 -1.38
N MET A 142 15.11 2.77 -2.67
CA MET A 142 16.09 3.27 -3.64
C MET A 142 16.06 4.80 -3.73
N LEU A 143 14.87 5.40 -3.74
CA LEU A 143 14.72 6.85 -3.84
C LEU A 143 15.28 7.59 -2.61
N VAL A 144 15.09 7.03 -1.41
CA VAL A 144 15.69 7.57 -0.18
C VAL A 144 17.21 7.44 -0.22
N HIS A 145 17.74 6.31 -0.70
CA HIS A 145 19.18 6.07 -0.78
C HIS A 145 19.87 7.07 -1.72
N HIS A 146 19.34 7.28 -2.93
CA HIS A 146 19.89 8.24 -3.89
C HIS A 146 19.95 9.66 -3.31
N ARG A 147 18.86 10.13 -2.66
CA ARG A 147 18.86 11.47 -2.05
C ARG A 147 19.86 11.62 -0.90
N ARG A 148 20.17 10.55 -0.18
CA ARG A 148 21.21 10.57 0.85
C ARG A 148 22.60 10.66 0.24
N MET A 149 22.84 10.00 -0.89
CA MET A 149 24.12 10.10 -1.62
C MET A 149 24.31 11.50 -2.20
N ASP A 150 23.28 12.08 -2.83
CA ASP A 150 23.33 13.44 -3.38
C ASP A 150 23.70 14.48 -2.31
N LYS A 151 23.09 14.38 -1.11
CA LYS A 151 23.40 15.26 0.03
C LYS A 151 24.83 15.10 0.52
N LYS A 152 25.33 13.87 0.62
CA LYS A 152 26.73 13.60 1.01
C LYS A 152 27.72 14.15 0.00
N GLN A 153 27.41 14.02 -1.30
CA GLN A 153 28.25 14.53 -2.37
C GLN A 153 28.29 16.07 -2.40
N ALA A 154 27.13 16.74 -2.23
CA ALA A 154 27.06 18.19 -2.10
C ALA A 154 27.86 18.72 -0.88
N ALA A 155 27.78 18.03 0.26
CA ALA A 155 28.54 18.39 1.46
C ALA A 155 30.07 18.24 1.26
N ASN A 156 30.51 17.19 0.55
CA ASN A 156 31.93 17.02 0.24
C ASN A 156 32.47 18.09 -0.71
N ILE A 157 31.69 18.49 -1.72
CA ILE A 157 32.08 19.59 -2.64
C ILE A 157 32.23 20.91 -1.89
N SER A 158 31.29 21.24 -0.99
CA SER A 158 31.38 22.45 -0.16
C SER A 158 32.60 22.46 0.75
N LYS A 159 32.95 21.31 1.36
CA LYS A 159 34.17 21.20 2.18
C LYS A 159 35.45 21.40 1.38
N HIS A 160 35.54 20.85 0.17
CA HIS A 160 36.71 21.05 -0.68
C HIS A 160 36.84 22.48 -1.22
N GLY A 161 35.72 23.12 -1.61
CA GLY A 161 35.75 24.53 -2.04
C GLY A 161 36.21 25.49 -0.94
N ALA A 162 35.75 25.28 0.30
CA ALA A 162 36.18 26.09 1.43
C ALA A 162 37.67 25.86 1.82
N ALA A 163 38.19 24.66 1.60
CA ALA A 163 39.60 24.36 1.87
C ALA A 163 40.55 25.03 0.86
N THR A 164 40.13 25.18 -0.40
CA THR A 164 40.91 25.87 -1.44
C THR A 164 40.99 27.38 -1.21
N GLU A 165 39.90 28.03 -0.74
CA GLU A 165 39.91 29.48 -0.46
C GLU A 165 40.86 29.89 0.68
N ILE A 166 41.08 29.01 1.66
CA ILE A 166 42.00 29.29 2.79
C ILE A 166 43.47 29.17 2.36
N GLN A 167 43.76 28.42 1.30
CA GLN A 167 45.11 28.21 0.81
C GLN A 167 45.59 29.32 -0.15
N ASP A 168 44.65 30.08 -0.71
CA ASP A 168 44.89 31.22 -1.60
C ASP A 168 44.89 32.58 -0.86
N ALA A 169 44.63 32.59 0.45
CA ALA A 169 44.61 33.78 1.33
C ALA A 169 45.87 33.87 2.20
#